data_AF-A0A2E3F6Z1-F1
#
_entry.id   AF-A0A2E3F6Z1-F1
#
_cell.length_a   1.000
_cell.length_b   1.000
_cell.length_c   1.000
_cell.angle_alpha   90.00
_cell.angle_beta   90.00
_cell.angle_gamma   90.00
#
_symmetry.space_group_name_H-M   'P 1'
#
loop_
_entity.id
_entity.type
_entity.pdbx_description
1 polymer ?
#
loop_
_entity_poly.entity_id
_entity_poly.type
_entity_poly.pdbx_seq_one_letter_code
_entity_poly.pdbx_strand_id
1 'polypeptide(L)'
;MGFGGSVSAMLASLRQNKRERKTRFDKKGLDVNTPKHKPFVDFNKLSASNEIKLKNKIRRSKKIYNRRIVLYTLLALIILGLLIWWLFIDSGRPLI
;
A
#
# COMPACT_ATOMS: atom_id res chain seq x y z
N MET A 1 -12.01 -38.61 48.65
CA MET A 1 -11.47 -37.84 47.51
C MET A 1 -12.60 -36.96 46.98
N GLY A 2 -12.68 -35.72 47.45
CA GLY A 2 -13.83 -34.83 47.19
C GLY A 2 -13.62 -33.90 45.99
N PHE A 3 -14.71 -33.28 45.54
CA PHE A 3 -14.80 -32.35 44.40
C PHE A 3 -13.75 -31.21 44.43
N GLY A 4 -13.30 -30.81 45.62
CA GLY A 4 -12.22 -29.81 45.78
C GLY A 4 -10.84 -30.29 45.32
N GLY A 5 -10.57 -31.60 45.40
CA GLY A 5 -9.33 -32.22 44.91
C GLY A 5 -9.29 -32.34 43.38
N SER A 6 -10.44 -32.59 42.75
CA SER A 6 -10.54 -32.63 41.29
C SER A 6 -10.45 -31.23 40.66
N VAL A 7 -11.02 -30.21 41.29
CA VAL A 7 -10.90 -28.82 40.82
C VAL A 7 -9.50 -28.26 41.01
N SER A 8 -8.84 -28.58 42.14
CA SER A 8 -7.46 -28.17 42.36
C SER A 8 -6.49 -28.84 41.38
N ALA A 9 -6.69 -30.13 41.08
CA ALA A 9 -5.94 -30.84 40.04
C ALA A 9 -6.21 -30.28 38.64
N MET A 10 -7.45 -29.88 38.34
CA MET A 10 -7.81 -29.23 37.09
C MET A 10 -7.15 -27.86 36.94
N LEU A 11 -7.17 -27.03 37.99
CA LEU A 11 -6.49 -25.74 38.00
C LEU A 11 -4.96 -25.88 37.87
N ALA A 12 -4.38 -26.88 38.54
CA ALA A 12 -2.96 -27.19 38.41
C ALA A 12 -2.63 -27.61 36.96
N SER A 13 -3.42 -28.50 36.37
CA SER A 13 -3.25 -28.94 34.97
C SER A 13 -3.41 -27.78 33.97
N LEU A 14 -4.39 -26.90 34.16
CA LEU A 14 -4.59 -25.72 33.32
C LEU A 14 -3.43 -24.72 33.44
N ARG A 15 -2.88 -24.52 34.64
CA ARG A 15 -1.69 -23.68 34.86
C ARG A 15 -0.45 -24.29 34.22
N GLN A 16 -0.24 -25.59 34.37
CA GLN A 16 0.91 -26.30 33.78
C GLN A 16 0.84 -26.34 32.25
N ASN A 17 -0.36 -26.47 31.68
CA ASN A 17 -0.59 -26.49 30.23
C ASN A 17 -0.78 -25.09 29.62
N LYS A 18 -0.75 -24.03 30.44
CA LYS A 18 -0.86 -22.64 29.95
C LYS A 18 0.41 -22.27 29.20
N ARG A 19 0.38 -22.41 27.86
CA ARG A 19 1.44 -21.92 26.99
C ARG A 19 1.39 -20.39 26.95
N GLU A 20 2.56 -19.75 27.00
CA GLU A 20 2.69 -18.33 26.63
C GLU A 20 2.42 -18.18 25.13
N ARG A 21 1.15 -17.94 24.79
CA ARG A 21 0.73 -17.74 23.41
C ARG A 21 1.25 -16.39 22.96
N LYS A 22 2.41 -16.36 22.30
CA LYS A 22 2.85 -15.19 21.52
C LYS A 22 1.97 -15.07 20.29
N THR A 23 0.93 -14.24 20.38
CA THR A 23 0.12 -13.91 19.20
C THR A 23 0.91 -12.95 18.30
N ARG A 24 0.52 -12.81 17.03
CA ARG A 24 1.13 -11.82 16.15
C ARG A 24 0.97 -10.39 16.68
N PHE A 25 -0.03 -10.15 17.52
CA PHE A 25 -0.35 -8.86 18.14
C PHE A 25 0.49 -8.57 19.40
N ASP A 26 1.05 -9.59 20.06
CA ASP A 26 1.96 -9.43 21.21
C ASP A 26 3.40 -9.08 20.82
N LYS A 27 3.71 -9.01 19.52
CA LYS A 27 5.00 -8.53 19.05
C LYS A 27 5.07 -7.02 19.27
N LYS A 28 6.06 -6.57 20.07
CA LYS A 28 6.39 -5.15 20.27
C LYS A 28 6.30 -4.38 18.95
N GLY A 29 5.31 -3.48 18.83
CA GLY A 29 5.06 -2.70 17.61
C GLY A 29 3.67 -2.86 16.97
N LEU A 30 2.86 -3.83 17.41
CA LEU A 30 1.48 -4.05 16.93
C LEU A 30 0.41 -3.73 17.98
N ASP A 31 0.82 -3.31 19.18
CA ASP A 31 -0.08 -2.80 20.20
C ASP A 31 -0.54 -1.39 19.81
N VAL A 32 -1.84 -1.10 19.95
CA VAL A 32 -2.44 0.20 19.63
C VAL A 32 -1.81 1.31 20.50
N ASN A 33 -1.23 0.93 21.64
CA ASN A 33 -0.50 1.81 22.55
C ASN A 33 0.99 2.02 22.21
N THR A 34 1.51 1.40 21.13
CA THR A 34 2.90 1.65 20.71
C THR A 34 3.01 3.01 20.03
N PRO A 35 4.01 3.87 20.33
CA PRO A 35 4.19 5.19 19.70
C PRO A 35 4.44 5.18 18.18
N LYS A 36 4.41 4.01 17.54
CA LYS A 36 4.47 3.83 16.08
C LYS A 36 3.09 3.86 15.42
N HIS A 37 2.00 3.73 16.17
CA HIS A 37 0.68 4.04 15.65
C HIS A 37 0.57 5.56 15.52
N LYS A 38 0.59 6.04 14.27
CA LYS A 38 0.21 7.43 14.00
C LYS A 38 -1.17 7.65 14.63
N PRO A 39 -1.37 8.73 15.41
CA PRO A 39 -2.67 9.01 16.00
C PRO A 39 -3.72 8.93 14.89
N PHE A 40 -4.88 8.36 15.20
CA PHE A 40 -6.03 8.39 14.31
C PHE A 40 -6.19 9.84 13.88
N VAL A 41 -5.96 10.11 12.59
CA VAL A 41 -6.04 11.46 12.07
C VAL A 41 -7.52 11.77 12.08
N ASP A 42 -7.97 12.43 13.13
CA ASP A 42 -9.28 13.04 13.15
C ASP A 42 -9.32 13.94 11.92
N PHE A 43 -10.15 13.57 10.94
CA PHE A 43 -10.46 14.40 9.79
C PHE A 43 -11.37 15.54 10.27
N ASN A 44 -10.93 16.26 11.30
CA ASN A 44 -11.54 17.49 11.71
C ASN A 44 -11.39 18.43 10.53
N LYS A 45 -12.53 18.88 10.01
CA LYS A 45 -12.73 19.62 8.75
C LYS A 45 -11.47 20.42 8.40
N LEU A 46 -10.74 19.98 7.37
CA LEU A 46 -9.56 20.69 6.87
C LEU A 46 -9.94 22.16 6.72
N SER A 47 -9.25 23.05 7.43
CA SER A 47 -9.42 24.50 7.26
C SER A 47 -9.38 24.82 5.75
N ALA A 48 -10.29 25.67 5.27
CA ALA A 48 -10.44 25.96 3.83
C ALA A 48 -9.12 26.34 3.14
N SER A 49 -8.19 26.95 3.88
CA SER A 49 -6.84 27.27 3.42
C SER A 49 -5.98 26.03 3.10
N ASN A 50 -6.12 24.96 3.89
CA ASN A 50 -5.39 23.71 3.72
C ASN A 50 -5.99 22.84 2.59
N GLU A 51 -7.31 22.94 2.36
CA GLU A 51 -7.94 22.30 1.19
C GLU A 51 -7.43 22.89 -0.13
N ILE A 52 -7.30 24.22 -0.20
CA ILE A 52 -6.78 24.90 -1.41
C ILE A 52 -5.33 24.48 -1.67
N LYS A 53 -4.50 24.41 -0.63
CA LYS A 53 -3.11 23.92 -0.74
C LYS A 53 -3.07 22.46 -1.21
N LEU A 54 -3.94 21.61 -0.71
CA LEU A 54 -4.02 20.20 -1.11
C LEU A 54 -4.48 20.06 -2.57
N LYS A 55 -5.56 20.76 -2.97
CA LYS A 55 -6.05 20.81 -4.35
C LYS A 55 -4.95 21.29 -5.31
N ASN A 56 -4.20 22.32 -4.93
CA ASN A 56 -3.08 22.82 -5.73
C ASN A 56 -1.94 21.80 -5.85
N LYS A 57 -1.62 21.07 -4.77
CA LYS A 57 -0.61 20.01 -4.79
C LYS A 57 -1.01 18.83 -5.68
N ILE A 58 -2.28 18.44 -5.64
CA ILE A 58 -2.85 17.40 -6.52
C ILE A 58 -2.83 17.85 -7.98
N ARG A 59 -3.23 19.09 -8.26
CA ARG A 59 -3.18 19.64 -9.63
C ARG A 59 -1.75 19.72 -10.18
N ARG A 60 -0.77 20.11 -9.36
CA ARG A 60 0.65 20.17 -9.76
C ARG A 60 1.23 18.78 -10.04
N SER A 61 0.96 17.80 -9.17
CA SER A 61 1.42 16.42 -9.39
C SER A 61 0.82 15.79 -10.65
N LYS A 62 -0.47 16.04 -10.93
CA LYS A 62 -1.13 15.60 -12.17
C LYS A 62 -0.48 16.20 -13.43
N LYS A 63 -0.11 17.49 -13.40
CA LYS A 63 0.57 18.15 -14.55
C LYS A 63 1.93 17.52 -14.86
N ILE A 64 2.73 17.20 -13.85
CA ILE A 64 4.05 16.58 -14.03
C ILE A 64 3.90 15.16 -14.60
N TYR A 65 2.96 14.38 -14.05
CA TYR A 65 2.69 13.02 -14.53
C TYR A 65 2.20 13.02 -15.98
N ASN A 66 1.25 13.89 -16.33
CA ASN A 66 0.76 14.03 -17.69
C ASN A 66 1.86 14.41 -18.67
N ARG A 67 2.77 15.33 -18.30
CA ARG A 67 3.89 15.71 -19.17
C ARG A 67 4.82 14.52 -19.45
N ARG A 68 5.09 13.69 -18.45
CA ARG A 68 5.91 12.47 -18.64
C ARG A 68 5.20 11.46 -19.54
N ILE A 69 3.91 11.22 -19.34
CA ILE A 69 3.13 10.34 -20.22
C ILE A 69 3.18 10.84 -21.66
N VAL A 70 2.92 12.12 -21.91
CA VAL A 70 2.93 12.70 -23.26
C VAL A 70 4.28 12.50 -23.95
N LEU A 71 5.39 12.67 -23.22
CA LEU A 71 6.73 12.42 -23.75
C LEU A 71 6.93 10.95 -24.10
N TYR A 72 6.55 10.02 -23.22
CA TYR A 72 6.66 8.59 -23.50
C TYR A 72 5.76 8.14 -24.66
N THR A 73 4.54 8.67 -24.76
CA THR A 73 3.64 8.35 -25.88
C THR A 73 4.19 8.87 -27.21
N LEU A 74 4.80 10.06 -27.23
CA LEU A 74 5.47 10.58 -28.43
C LEU A 74 6.65 9.70 -28.83
N LEU A 75 7.49 9.32 -27.87
CA LEU A 75 8.63 8.43 -28.10
C LEU A 75 8.18 7.07 -28.64
N ALA A 76 7.13 6.49 -28.07
CA ALA A 76 6.56 5.23 -28.53
C ALA A 76 6.02 5.32 -29.96
N LEU A 77 5.34 6.42 -30.31
CA LEU A 77 4.85 6.65 -31.68
C LEU A 77 5.99 6.81 -32.70
N ILE A 78 7.06 7.51 -32.33
CA ILE A 78 8.24 7.67 -33.19
C ILE A 78 8.90 6.31 -33.44
N ILE A 79 9.11 5.52 -32.39
CA ILE A 79 9.70 4.18 -32.50
C ILE A 79 8.81 3.28 -33.37
N LEU A 80 7.48 3.32 -33.16
CA LEU A 80 6.53 2.56 -33.97
C LEU A 80 6.62 2.97 -35.45
N GLY A 81 6.68 4.27 -35.75
CA GLY A 81 6.83 4.77 -37.11
C GLY A 81 8.14 4.33 -37.77
N LEU A 82 9.25 4.34 -37.03
CA LEU A 82 10.54 3.84 -37.51
C LEU A 82 10.53 2.34 -37.79
N LEU A 83 9.91 1.54 -36.91
CA LEU A 83 9.77 0.10 -37.10
C LEU A 83 8.93 -0.21 -38.33
N ILE A 84 7.83 0.52 -38.53
CA ILE A 84 6.99 0.39 -39.71
C ILE A 84 7.81 0.74 -40.96
N TRP A 85 8.51 1.88 -40.96
CA TRP A 85 9.35 2.30 -42.08
C TRP A 85 10.45 1.28 -42.41
N TRP A 86 11.12 0.74 -41.38
CA TRP A 86 12.14 -0.28 -41.55
C TRP A 86 11.56 -1.57 -42.13
N LEU A 87 10.40 -2.01 -41.64
CA LEU A 87 9.70 -3.18 -42.16
C LEU A 87 9.27 -2.98 -43.62
N PHE A 88 8.92 -1.76 -44.03
CA PHE A 88 8.60 -1.46 -45.43
C PHE A 88 9.82 -1.44 -46.34
N ILE A 89 10.97 -0.93 -45.88
CA ILE A 89 12.24 -1.03 -46.60
C ILE A 89 12.63 -2.49 -46.82
N ASP A 90 12.49 -3.33 -45.79
CA ASP A 90 12.86 -4.74 -45.86
C ASP A 90 11.88 -5.56 -46.71
N SER A 91 10.58 -5.22 -46.66
CA SER A 91 9.55 -5.94 -47.41
C SER A 91 9.38 -5.49 -48.87
N GLY A 92 9.99 -4.38 -49.30
CA GLY A 92 10.01 -3.93 -50.69
C GLY A 92 8.64 -3.60 -51.30
N ARG A 93 7.59 -3.49 -50.47
CA ARG A 93 6.22 -3.17 -50.91
C ARG A 93 5.90 -1.70 -50.63
N PRO A 94 5.32 -0.94 -51.57
CA PRO A 94 4.94 0.44 -51.31
C PRO A 94 3.77 0.50 -50.31
N LEU A 95 3.80 1.52 -49.46
CA LEU A 95 2.62 1.96 -48.70
C LEU A 95 1.70 2.68 -49.69
N ILE A 96 0.69 1.94 -50.17
CA ILE A 96 -0.29 2.26 -51.23
C ILE A 96 0.19 1.79 -52.61
#